data_AF-A0A0V0XDU8-F1
#
_entry.id   AF-A0A0V0XDU8-F1
#
_cell.length_a   1.000
_cell.length_b   1.000
_cell.length_c   1.000
_cell.angle_alpha   90.00
_cell.angle_beta   90.00
_cell.angle_gamma   90.00
#
_symmetry.space_group_name_H-M   'P 1'
#
loop_
_entity.id
_entity.type
_entity.pdbx_description
1 polymer ?
#
loop_
_entity_poly.entity_id
_entity_poly.type
_entity_poly.pdbx_seq_one_letter_code
_entity_poly.pdbx_strand_id
1 'polypeptide(L)'
;MCIRDRINGDANRWKPFVANRVREIQALTPSLWWRYIPTEDNPADLASRGCTVKNLSSSLKWWQGPTWLRVLEKERRATAVLVTVSPPQDAANVINPGRYSSFERLIRVIAWCRRFRHNTTMPARSRRTGIGLTSDELKEAERIWIRQEQIHAFGSKESLDKAMTKMLCGLNPFLDEFGVLRVGGRLGRAQLEEETKFPALLPRKGMIVDLLIRREHNPQLHAGVAQTLAALRERFWILRGRSAVKRVLRTCGMICRRAAARPFQQRMGDLPAIRVNPARPFSNVGIDFVGPLLVRSEGSKHGSKKAYICLFTCMVVRAIHLELVPDQTIESFLRALRRFVARRGRPDTIQSDNFRTFHQANVFLKHLFSGQNWETVQRHLASERVEWIFITERAPWCGGYWERLVRSVKTALKATLGQCLAAPDELRTVLCEVEARVNDRPLTFVGSDVDEKMALTPAHFLIGRSLASFPDRSNSADRGTLRSSLRHLLRRWSYQQKLVGAFWKRWKREYVVTLSSRGK
;
A
#
# COMPACT_ATOMS: atom_id res chain seq x y z
N MET A 1 -14.95 -42.17 5.88
CA MET A 1 -15.91 -43.25 6.21
C MET A 1 -15.20 -44.58 5.96
N CYS A 2 -15.09 -45.41 6.98
CA CYS A 2 -14.37 -46.68 6.94
C CYS A 2 -15.13 -47.75 6.15
N ILE A 3 -14.44 -48.82 5.73
CA ILE A 3 -15.06 -50.02 5.16
C ILE A 3 -15.93 -50.71 6.23
N ARG A 4 -15.49 -50.71 7.49
CA ARG A 4 -16.25 -51.23 8.64
C ARG A 4 -17.61 -50.54 8.81
N ASP A 5 -17.67 -49.23 8.60
CA ASP A 5 -18.92 -48.45 8.67
C ASP A 5 -19.91 -48.85 7.56
N ARG A 6 -19.40 -49.37 6.43
CA ARG A 6 -20.23 -49.90 5.33
C ARG A 6 -20.78 -51.29 5.64
N ILE A 7 -19.93 -52.18 6.17
CA ILE A 7 -20.28 -53.56 6.53
C ILE A 7 -21.23 -53.61 7.74
N ASN A 8 -21.09 -52.67 8.69
CA ASN A 8 -21.97 -52.58 9.85
C ASN A 8 -23.23 -51.71 9.59
N GLY A 9 -23.35 -51.11 8.40
CA GLY A 9 -24.51 -50.32 7.99
C GLY A 9 -25.50 -51.13 7.17
N ASP A 10 -26.74 -50.67 7.13
CA ASP A 10 -27.78 -51.16 6.22
C ASP A 10 -27.29 -51.05 4.75
N ALA A 11 -27.26 -52.20 4.06
CA ALA A 11 -26.75 -52.34 2.71
C ALA A 11 -27.50 -51.43 1.70
N ASN A 12 -28.78 -51.17 1.93
CA ASN A 12 -29.65 -50.40 1.02
C ASN A 12 -29.29 -48.90 0.98
N ARG A 13 -28.45 -48.42 1.92
CA ARG A 13 -27.92 -47.05 1.94
C ARG A 13 -26.77 -46.83 0.95
N TRP A 14 -26.29 -47.89 0.29
CA TRP A 14 -25.14 -47.82 -0.61
C TRP A 14 -25.54 -47.98 -2.08
N LYS A 15 -24.70 -47.47 -3.01
CA LYS A 15 -24.90 -47.69 -4.46
C LYS A 15 -24.87 -49.20 -4.78
N PRO A 16 -25.61 -49.71 -5.79
CA PRO A 16 -25.82 -51.14 -6.00
C PRO A 16 -24.58 -52.04 -5.95
N PHE A 17 -23.47 -51.62 -6.58
CA PHE A 17 -22.18 -52.32 -6.58
C PHE A 17 -21.57 -52.55 -5.18
N VAL A 18 -21.85 -51.65 -4.24
CA VAL A 18 -21.43 -51.74 -2.83
C VAL A 18 -22.51 -52.43 -2.00
N ALA A 19 -23.79 -52.11 -2.23
CA ALA A 19 -24.92 -52.73 -1.54
C ALA A 19 -24.93 -54.26 -1.69
N ASN A 20 -24.69 -54.77 -2.90
CA ASN A 20 -24.65 -56.22 -3.15
C ASN A 20 -23.54 -56.92 -2.36
N ARG A 21 -22.32 -56.36 -2.36
CA ARG A 21 -21.19 -56.91 -1.57
C ARG A 21 -21.39 -56.81 -0.06
N VAL A 22 -22.02 -55.73 0.42
CA VAL A 22 -22.36 -55.60 1.85
C VAL A 22 -23.39 -56.65 2.24
N ARG A 23 -24.44 -56.89 1.42
CA ARG A 23 -25.40 -57.99 1.63
C ARG A 23 -24.73 -59.37 1.63
N GLU A 24 -23.84 -59.62 0.68
CA GLU A 24 -23.06 -60.87 0.56
C GLU A 24 -22.21 -61.13 1.82
N ILE A 25 -21.44 -60.13 2.27
CA ILE A 25 -20.64 -60.21 3.50
C ILE A 25 -21.52 -60.43 4.74
N GLN A 26 -22.65 -59.73 4.84
CA GLN A 26 -23.61 -59.84 5.95
C GLN A 26 -24.34 -61.19 5.97
N ALA A 27 -24.55 -61.83 4.80
CA ALA A 27 -25.14 -63.16 4.70
C ALA A 27 -24.13 -64.27 5.08
N LEU A 28 -22.86 -64.10 4.74
CA LEU A 28 -21.79 -65.05 5.05
C LEU A 28 -21.26 -64.95 6.49
N THR A 29 -21.30 -63.76 7.11
CA THR A 29 -20.67 -63.51 8.41
C THR A 29 -21.44 -62.49 9.27
N PRO A 30 -21.63 -62.74 10.58
CA PRO A 30 -22.19 -61.75 11.49
C PRO A 30 -21.35 -60.47 11.56
N SER A 31 -22.00 -59.30 11.53
CA SER A 31 -21.33 -57.99 11.60
C SER A 31 -20.45 -57.79 12.85
N LEU A 32 -20.76 -58.49 13.96
CA LEU A 32 -19.94 -58.49 15.18
C LEU A 32 -18.52 -59.06 14.97
N TRP A 33 -18.31 -59.91 13.97
CA TRP A 33 -17.00 -60.51 13.70
C TRP A 33 -16.04 -59.51 13.02
N TRP A 34 -16.56 -58.47 12.38
CA TRP A 34 -15.77 -57.45 11.67
C TRP A 34 -15.21 -56.40 12.64
N ARG A 35 -13.98 -56.66 13.12
CA ARG A 35 -13.19 -55.73 13.95
C ARG A 35 -12.46 -54.68 13.09
N TYR A 36 -12.02 -53.58 13.70
CA TYR A 36 -11.17 -52.58 13.04
C TYR A 36 -9.70 -52.96 13.22
N ILE A 37 -8.91 -52.85 12.16
CA ILE A 37 -7.45 -52.98 12.17
C ILE A 37 -6.86 -51.58 11.96
N PRO A 38 -5.94 -51.09 12.83
CA PRO A 38 -5.21 -49.85 12.61
C PRO A 38 -4.52 -49.82 11.24
N THR A 39 -4.42 -48.65 10.60
CA THR A 39 -3.79 -48.56 9.27
C THR A 39 -2.33 -49.01 9.28
N GLU A 40 -1.60 -48.74 10.36
CA GLU A 40 -0.22 -49.20 10.58
C GLU A 40 -0.13 -50.74 10.72
N ASP A 41 -1.21 -51.41 11.12
CA ASP A 41 -1.33 -52.86 11.26
C ASP A 41 -1.92 -53.57 10.03
N ASN A 42 -2.58 -52.87 9.10
CA ASN A 42 -3.22 -53.54 7.96
C ASN A 42 -2.17 -54.24 7.06
N PRO A 43 -2.23 -55.58 6.84
CA PRO A 43 -1.33 -56.24 5.90
C PRO A 43 -1.69 -55.93 4.44
N ALA A 44 -2.98 -55.74 4.12
CA ALA A 44 -3.46 -55.51 2.76
C ALA A 44 -2.89 -54.23 2.11
N ASP A 45 -2.41 -53.28 2.91
CA ASP A 45 -1.72 -52.07 2.45
C ASP A 45 -0.40 -52.39 1.72
N LEU A 46 0.29 -53.49 2.03
CA LEU A 46 1.56 -53.86 1.38
C LEU A 46 1.38 -54.25 -0.10
N ALA A 47 0.26 -54.91 -0.43
CA ALA A 47 -0.08 -55.25 -1.82
C ALA A 47 -0.79 -54.08 -2.53
N SER A 48 -1.71 -53.39 -1.84
CA SER A 48 -2.53 -52.34 -2.46
C SER A 48 -1.84 -50.98 -2.61
N ARG A 49 -0.79 -50.68 -1.81
CA ARG A 49 0.06 -49.49 -1.98
C ARG A 49 1.41 -49.81 -2.65
N GLY A 50 1.72 -51.09 -2.84
CA GLY A 50 2.96 -51.59 -3.43
C GLY A 50 4.13 -51.68 -2.44
N CYS A 51 4.95 -52.71 -2.61
CA CYS A 51 6.24 -52.89 -1.95
C CYS A 51 7.18 -53.72 -2.85
N THR A 52 8.49 -53.71 -2.57
CA THR A 52 9.46 -54.51 -3.32
C THR A 52 9.34 -55.99 -2.98
N VAL A 53 9.58 -56.88 -3.97
CA VAL A 53 9.49 -58.34 -3.81
C VAL A 53 10.32 -58.84 -2.61
N LYS A 54 11.54 -58.31 -2.45
CA LYS A 54 12.43 -58.65 -1.32
C LYS A 54 11.81 -58.30 0.03
N ASN A 55 11.21 -57.11 0.15
CA ASN A 55 10.56 -56.68 1.40
C ASN A 55 9.27 -57.47 1.67
N LEU A 56 8.54 -57.86 0.62
CA LEU A 56 7.35 -58.71 0.74
C LEU A 56 7.73 -60.13 1.19
N SER A 57 8.78 -60.73 0.62
CA SER A 57 9.26 -62.06 1.05
C SER A 57 9.70 -62.09 2.51
N SER A 58 10.28 -61.00 3.03
CA SER A 58 10.65 -60.88 4.46
C SER A 58 9.54 -60.34 5.36
N SER A 59 8.35 -60.03 4.83
CA SER A 59 7.29 -59.37 5.60
C SER A 59 6.52 -60.36 6.47
N LEU A 60 6.99 -60.58 7.71
CA LEU A 60 6.24 -61.30 8.74
C LEU A 60 4.79 -60.80 8.85
N LYS A 61 4.58 -59.48 8.80
CA LYS A 61 3.26 -58.85 8.85
C LYS A 61 2.33 -59.31 7.71
N TRP A 62 2.85 -59.54 6.50
CA TRP A 62 2.06 -60.03 5.37
C TRP A 62 1.70 -61.51 5.54
N TRP A 63 2.69 -62.36 5.81
CA TRP A 63 2.51 -63.82 5.86
C TRP A 63 1.86 -64.33 7.15
N GLN A 64 1.95 -63.57 8.26
CA GLN A 64 1.54 -64.01 9.60
C GLN A 64 0.52 -63.08 10.26
N GLY A 65 0.21 -61.93 9.65
CA GLY A 65 -0.69 -60.91 10.19
C GLY A 65 -0.10 -60.12 11.38
N PRO A 66 -0.87 -59.17 11.93
CA PRO A 66 -0.56 -58.51 13.21
C PRO A 66 -0.34 -59.50 14.35
N THR A 67 0.69 -59.26 15.17
CA THR A 67 1.07 -60.15 16.29
C THR A 67 -0.04 -60.35 17.31
N TRP A 68 -0.89 -59.33 17.53
CA TRP A 68 -2.00 -59.39 18.48
C TRP A 68 -3.13 -60.34 18.06
N LEU A 69 -3.23 -60.78 16.80
CA LEU A 69 -4.19 -61.82 16.38
C LEU A 69 -3.84 -63.22 16.92
N ARG A 70 -2.61 -63.42 17.39
CA ARG A 70 -2.14 -64.71 17.94
C ARG A 70 -2.37 -64.86 19.45
N VAL A 71 -2.78 -63.80 20.13
CA VAL A 71 -3.10 -63.82 21.56
C VAL A 71 -4.55 -64.26 21.72
N LEU A 72 -4.77 -65.51 22.10
CA LEU A 72 -6.09 -66.12 22.21
C LEU A 72 -6.91 -65.44 23.34
N GLU A 73 -8.16 -65.05 23.05
CA GLU A 73 -8.97 -64.22 23.96
C GLU A 73 -9.43 -64.97 25.23
N LYS A 74 -8.56 -65.01 26.24
CA LYS A 74 -8.94 -65.12 27.66
C LYS A 74 -8.63 -63.82 28.39
N GLU A 75 -9.59 -62.89 28.41
CA GLU A 75 -10.15 -62.41 29.67
C GLU A 75 -11.43 -61.58 29.49
N ARG A 76 -12.23 -61.50 30.57
CA ARG A 76 -13.53 -60.83 30.58
C ARG A 76 -13.32 -59.33 30.85
N ARG A 77 -14.13 -58.47 30.24
CA ARG A 77 -14.02 -57.00 30.39
C ARG A 77 -14.33 -56.52 31.82
N ALA A 78 -13.34 -56.54 32.70
CA ALA A 78 -13.25 -55.58 33.79
C ALA A 78 -12.76 -54.25 33.20
N THR A 79 -13.61 -53.22 33.16
CA THR A 79 -13.22 -51.88 32.69
C THR A 79 -12.41 -51.16 33.76
N ALA A 80 -11.19 -51.64 34.01
CA ALA A 80 -10.20 -50.96 34.82
C ALA A 80 -9.79 -49.66 34.11
N VAL A 81 -10.47 -48.56 34.42
CA VAL A 81 -10.03 -47.23 34.00
C VAL A 81 -8.74 -46.94 34.76
N LEU A 82 -7.60 -47.20 34.12
CA LEU A 82 -6.29 -46.93 34.68
C LEU A 82 -6.08 -45.41 34.71
N VAL A 83 -6.63 -44.75 35.73
CA VAL A 83 -6.40 -43.34 36.02
C VAL A 83 -4.96 -43.21 36.51
N THR A 84 -4.03 -43.09 35.57
CA THR A 84 -2.68 -42.64 35.84
C THR A 84 -2.76 -41.21 36.35
N VAL A 85 -2.81 -41.05 37.68
CA VAL A 85 -2.67 -39.75 38.35
C VAL A 85 -1.23 -39.27 38.15
N SER A 86 -0.96 -38.77 36.96
CA SER A 86 0.24 -38.00 36.68
C SER A 86 0.28 -36.78 37.61
N PRO A 87 1.48 -36.32 38.01
CA PRO A 87 1.61 -34.99 38.61
C PRO A 87 0.92 -33.95 37.70
N PRO A 88 0.32 -32.90 38.27
CA PRO A 88 -0.73 -32.09 37.63
C PRO A 88 -0.33 -31.63 36.23
N GLN A 89 -0.81 -32.34 35.20
CA GLN A 89 -0.36 -32.11 33.83
C GLN A 89 -0.78 -30.72 33.38
N ASP A 90 0.19 -29.98 32.84
CA ASP A 90 -0.04 -28.66 32.24
C ASP A 90 -1.19 -28.75 31.23
N ALA A 91 -2.19 -27.88 31.38
CA ALA A 91 -3.36 -27.87 30.49
C ALA A 91 -2.96 -27.71 29.00
N ALA A 92 -1.84 -27.03 28.71
CA ALA A 92 -1.30 -26.85 27.37
C ALA A 92 -0.72 -28.14 26.76
N ASN A 93 -0.27 -29.10 27.59
CA ASN A 93 0.20 -30.42 27.11
C ASN A 93 -0.96 -31.26 26.57
N VAL A 94 -2.17 -31.09 27.13
CA VAL A 94 -3.39 -31.78 26.67
C VAL A 94 -4.08 -30.99 25.54
N ILE A 95 -4.13 -29.66 25.65
CA ILE A 95 -4.80 -28.78 24.67
C ILE A 95 -3.90 -27.59 24.33
N ASN A 96 -3.12 -27.68 23.25
CA ASN A 96 -2.27 -26.58 22.79
C ASN A 96 -3.12 -25.34 22.41
N PRO A 97 -3.00 -24.19 23.13
CA PRO A 97 -3.81 -23.00 22.87
C PRO A 97 -3.56 -22.34 21.51
N GLY A 98 -2.37 -22.53 20.93
CA GLY A 98 -1.98 -22.00 19.62
C GLY A 98 -2.76 -22.59 18.45
N ARG A 99 -3.50 -23.69 18.65
CA ARG A 99 -4.45 -24.24 17.66
C ARG A 99 -5.78 -23.49 17.61
N TYR A 100 -5.99 -22.48 18.45
CA TYR A 100 -7.24 -21.71 18.56
C TYR A 100 -7.06 -20.28 18.04
N SER A 101 -8.08 -19.76 17.38
CA SER A 101 -8.14 -18.36 16.92
C SER A 101 -8.99 -17.46 17.82
N SER A 102 -9.77 -18.04 18.74
CA SER A 102 -10.70 -17.36 19.64
C SER A 102 -10.59 -17.93 21.06
N PHE A 103 -10.51 -17.04 22.05
CA PHE A 103 -10.42 -17.40 23.47
C PHE A 103 -11.69 -18.10 23.96
N GLU A 104 -12.87 -17.62 23.54
CA GLU A 104 -14.18 -18.24 23.85
C GLU A 104 -14.25 -19.70 23.41
N ARG A 105 -13.67 -20.03 22.25
CA ARG A 105 -13.63 -21.41 21.74
C ARG A 105 -12.71 -22.29 22.58
N LEU A 106 -11.59 -21.75 23.08
CA LEU A 106 -10.67 -22.47 23.96
C LEU A 106 -11.30 -22.73 25.33
N ILE A 107 -11.93 -21.73 25.95
CA ILE A 107 -12.67 -21.85 27.21
C ILE A 107 -13.77 -22.91 27.08
N ARG A 108 -14.62 -22.83 26.05
CA ARG A 108 -15.73 -23.78 25.87
C ARG A 108 -15.24 -25.23 25.71
N VAL A 109 -14.12 -25.46 25.01
CA VAL A 109 -13.57 -26.82 24.88
C VAL A 109 -13.03 -27.35 26.21
N ILE A 110 -12.20 -26.60 26.94
CA ILE A 110 -11.67 -27.10 28.23
C ILE A 110 -12.80 -27.27 29.27
N ALA A 111 -13.85 -26.44 29.23
CA ALA A 111 -15.04 -26.58 30.06
C ALA A 111 -15.81 -27.88 29.78
N TRP A 112 -16.00 -28.24 28.50
CA TRP A 112 -16.59 -29.54 28.13
C TRP A 112 -15.70 -30.72 28.56
N CYS A 113 -14.38 -30.65 28.39
CA CYS A 113 -13.46 -31.68 28.88
C CYS A 113 -13.49 -31.81 30.42
N ARG A 114 -13.60 -30.69 31.13
CA ARG A 114 -13.74 -30.63 32.60
C ARG A 114 -15.06 -31.26 33.06
N ARG A 115 -16.17 -30.90 32.42
CA ARG A 115 -17.50 -31.49 32.69
C ARG A 115 -17.52 -32.99 32.41
N PHE A 116 -16.93 -33.44 31.30
CA PHE A 116 -16.81 -34.87 31.00
C PHE A 116 -16.06 -35.60 32.11
N ARG A 117 -14.89 -35.11 32.53
CA ARG A 117 -14.13 -35.70 33.65
C ARG A 117 -14.94 -35.73 34.95
N HIS A 118 -15.58 -34.61 35.32
CA HIS A 118 -16.47 -34.54 36.49
C HIS A 118 -17.56 -35.62 36.43
N ASN A 119 -18.20 -35.77 35.28
CA ASN A 119 -19.27 -36.76 35.09
C ASN A 119 -18.77 -38.22 35.12
N THR A 120 -17.55 -38.50 34.69
CA THR A 120 -16.95 -39.84 34.80
C THR A 120 -16.45 -40.16 36.21
N THR A 121 -16.01 -39.16 36.99
CA THR A 121 -15.55 -39.37 38.38
C THR A 121 -16.67 -39.33 39.42
N MET A 122 -17.83 -38.73 39.11
CA MET A 122 -18.93 -38.56 40.08
C MET A 122 -20.04 -39.61 39.97
N PRO A 123 -20.70 -39.95 41.11
CA PRO A 123 -21.94 -40.73 41.13
C PRO A 123 -23.03 -40.09 40.27
N ALA A 124 -23.94 -40.91 39.72
CA ALA A 124 -24.96 -40.46 38.76
C ALA A 124 -25.76 -39.22 39.23
N ARG A 125 -26.16 -39.18 40.51
CA ARG A 125 -26.88 -38.07 41.16
C ARG A 125 -26.13 -36.72 41.20
N SER A 126 -24.82 -36.73 40.95
CA SER A 126 -23.95 -35.55 41.03
C SER A 126 -23.32 -35.18 39.67
N ARG A 127 -23.83 -35.77 38.58
CA ARG A 127 -23.41 -35.48 37.20
C ARG A 127 -24.11 -34.23 36.67
N ARG A 128 -23.37 -33.40 35.94
CA ARG A 128 -23.88 -32.22 35.25
C ARG A 128 -24.43 -32.64 33.89
N THR A 129 -25.74 -32.81 33.80
CA THR A 129 -26.47 -33.33 32.62
C THR A 129 -27.10 -32.26 31.72
N GLY A 130 -27.08 -30.98 32.12
CA GLY A 130 -27.69 -29.89 31.38
C GLY A 130 -27.08 -29.64 30.00
N ILE A 131 -27.91 -29.25 29.02
CA ILE A 131 -27.55 -29.17 27.59
C ILE A 131 -26.43 -28.13 27.31
N GLY A 132 -26.46 -26.99 28.01
CA GLY A 132 -25.44 -25.93 27.91
C GLY A 132 -24.39 -26.00 29.03
N LEU A 133 -23.21 -25.40 28.80
CA LEU A 133 -22.22 -25.10 29.84
C LEU A 133 -22.75 -24.00 30.78
N THR A 134 -22.41 -24.06 32.07
CA THR A 134 -22.78 -23.00 33.03
C THR A 134 -21.77 -21.85 33.00
N SER A 135 -22.17 -20.68 33.53
CA SER A 135 -21.26 -19.54 33.74
C SER A 135 -20.03 -19.94 34.57
N ASP A 136 -20.24 -20.73 35.62
CA ASP A 136 -19.17 -21.15 36.54
C ASP A 136 -18.18 -22.14 35.91
N GLU A 137 -18.63 -22.98 34.98
CA GLU A 137 -17.75 -23.84 34.18
C GLU A 137 -16.89 -23.04 33.20
N LEU A 138 -17.45 -21.97 32.61
CA LEU A 138 -16.69 -21.04 31.77
C LEU A 138 -15.71 -20.22 32.60
N LYS A 139 -16.08 -19.78 33.81
CA LYS A 139 -15.18 -19.11 34.78
C LYS A 139 -14.09 -20.04 35.31
N GLU A 140 -14.39 -21.31 35.61
CA GLU A 140 -13.36 -22.32 35.97
C GLU A 140 -12.37 -22.49 34.81
N ALA A 141 -12.88 -22.65 33.58
CA ALA A 141 -12.08 -22.77 32.37
C ALA A 141 -11.20 -21.53 32.07
N GLU A 142 -11.72 -20.32 32.28
CA GLU A 142 -10.94 -19.07 32.15
C GLU A 142 -9.82 -19.01 33.21
N ARG A 143 -10.14 -19.28 34.49
CA ARG A 143 -9.17 -19.31 35.59
C ARG A 143 -8.06 -20.34 35.40
N ILE A 144 -8.37 -21.54 34.88
CA ILE A 144 -7.37 -22.58 34.58
C ILE A 144 -6.32 -22.06 33.60
N TRP A 145 -6.72 -21.43 32.50
CA TRP A 145 -5.79 -20.92 31.49
C TRP A 145 -4.96 -19.74 31.99
N ILE A 146 -5.57 -18.82 32.76
CA ILE A 146 -4.85 -17.72 33.41
C ILE A 146 -3.79 -18.28 34.37
N ARG A 147 -4.18 -19.21 35.25
CA ARG A 147 -3.27 -19.81 36.25
C ARG A 147 -2.15 -20.61 35.58
N GLN A 148 -2.40 -21.29 34.47
CA GLN A 148 -1.36 -22.01 33.73
C GLN A 148 -0.32 -21.07 33.09
N GLU A 149 -0.78 -20.00 32.42
CA GLU A 149 0.10 -18.97 31.84
C GLU A 149 0.89 -18.23 32.95
N GLN A 150 0.30 -18.05 34.15
CA GLN A 150 0.98 -17.52 35.33
C GLN A 150 2.05 -18.48 35.90
N ILE A 151 1.74 -19.77 36.05
CA ILE A 151 2.71 -20.79 36.51
C ILE A 151 3.89 -20.88 35.53
N HIS A 152 3.61 -20.94 34.23
CA HIS A 152 4.66 -20.99 33.20
C HIS A 152 5.53 -19.72 33.17
N ALA A 153 4.97 -18.54 33.48
CA ALA A 153 5.72 -17.28 33.45
C ALA A 153 6.44 -16.93 34.77
N PHE A 154 5.88 -17.32 35.92
CA PHE A 154 6.29 -16.84 37.24
C PHE A 154 6.58 -17.95 38.27
N GLY A 155 6.38 -19.23 37.91
CA GLY A 155 6.47 -20.36 38.85
C GLY A 155 7.89 -20.85 39.19
N SER A 156 8.88 -20.67 38.29
CA SER A 156 10.29 -20.96 38.58
C SER A 156 11.02 -19.69 39.04
N LYS A 157 11.87 -19.85 40.07
CA LYS A 157 12.78 -18.80 40.54
C LYS A 157 13.85 -18.45 39.51
N GLU A 158 14.26 -19.38 38.65
CA GLU A 158 15.22 -19.11 37.57
C GLU A 158 14.63 -18.25 36.44
N SER A 159 13.30 -18.30 36.24
CA SER A 159 12.58 -17.46 35.26
C SER A 159 12.48 -15.99 35.70
N LEU A 160 12.73 -15.70 36.97
CA LEU A 160 12.50 -14.40 37.62
C LEU A 160 13.80 -13.58 37.73
N ASP A 161 14.18 -12.94 36.62
CA ASP A 161 15.21 -11.90 36.60
C ASP A 161 14.97 -10.82 37.69
N LYS A 162 16.05 -10.35 38.31
CA LYS A 162 16.08 -9.36 39.39
C LYS A 162 15.32 -8.09 39.03
N ALA A 163 15.34 -7.66 37.76
CA ALA A 163 14.56 -6.51 37.29
C ALA A 163 13.06 -6.85 37.09
N MET A 164 12.71 -8.09 36.77
CA MET A 164 11.31 -8.54 36.72
C MET A 164 10.72 -8.67 38.13
N THR A 165 11.47 -9.23 39.08
CA THR A 165 11.07 -9.27 40.50
C THR A 165 10.82 -7.87 41.06
N LYS A 166 11.71 -6.90 40.82
CA LYS A 166 11.49 -5.49 41.21
C LYS A 166 10.23 -4.88 40.56
N MET A 167 9.94 -5.22 39.30
CA MET A 167 8.72 -4.79 38.60
C MET A 167 7.45 -5.42 39.19
N LEU A 168 7.53 -6.66 39.67
CA LEU A 168 6.41 -7.37 40.31
C LEU A 168 6.13 -6.81 41.71
N CYS A 169 7.16 -6.58 42.55
CA CYS A 169 6.98 -5.99 43.88
C CYS A 169 6.24 -4.63 43.83
N GLY A 170 6.50 -3.80 42.81
CA GLY A 170 5.81 -2.53 42.58
C GLY A 170 4.32 -2.63 42.20
N LEU A 171 3.78 -3.85 42.05
CA LEU A 171 2.37 -4.13 41.76
C LEU A 171 1.64 -4.79 42.95
N ASN A 172 2.29 -4.89 44.12
CA ASN A 172 1.79 -5.53 45.35
C ASN A 172 0.96 -6.82 45.08
N PRO A 173 1.52 -7.83 44.41
CA PRO A 173 0.76 -8.95 43.88
C PRO A 173 0.37 -9.93 44.98
N PHE A 174 -0.84 -10.49 44.88
CA PHE A 174 -1.38 -11.47 45.82
C PHE A 174 -2.11 -12.60 45.08
N LEU A 175 -2.32 -13.73 45.75
CA LEU A 175 -3.13 -14.84 45.22
C LEU A 175 -4.57 -14.72 45.69
N ASP A 176 -5.54 -14.92 44.80
CA ASP A 176 -6.95 -15.07 45.18
C ASP A 176 -7.29 -16.49 45.68
N GLU A 177 -8.52 -16.67 46.16
CA GLU A 177 -9.07 -17.94 46.64
C GLU A 177 -9.00 -19.09 45.61
N PHE A 178 -8.90 -18.76 44.32
CA PHE A 178 -8.78 -19.71 43.22
C PHE A 178 -7.32 -19.96 42.80
N GLY A 179 -6.36 -19.32 43.48
CA GLY A 179 -4.93 -19.36 43.21
C GLY A 179 -4.53 -18.65 41.91
N VAL A 180 -5.26 -17.60 41.52
CA VAL A 180 -4.88 -16.68 40.44
C VAL A 180 -4.08 -15.52 41.04
N LEU A 181 -2.94 -15.20 40.44
CA LEU A 181 -2.11 -14.05 40.83
C LEU A 181 -2.76 -12.75 40.34
N ARG A 182 -3.05 -11.83 41.24
CA ARG A 182 -3.70 -10.52 40.97
C ARG A 182 -2.81 -9.37 41.40
N VAL A 183 -3.05 -8.20 40.79
CA VAL A 183 -2.41 -6.94 41.18
C VAL A 183 -3.17 -6.34 42.37
N GLY A 184 -2.46 -6.06 43.46
CA GLY A 184 -2.98 -5.29 44.58
C GLY A 184 -2.89 -3.78 44.32
N GLY A 185 -3.71 -2.99 45.01
CA GLY A 185 -3.69 -1.55 44.81
C GLY A 185 -4.69 -0.77 45.67
N ARG A 186 -4.77 0.54 45.42
CA ARG A 186 -5.59 1.48 46.20
C ARG A 186 -7.11 1.39 45.91
N LEU A 187 -7.53 0.52 44.99
CA LEU A 187 -8.92 0.39 44.53
C LEU A 187 -9.79 -0.55 45.37
N GLY A 188 -9.26 -1.23 46.40
CA GLY A 188 -10.01 -2.22 47.18
C GLY A 188 -11.31 -1.69 47.83
N ARG A 189 -11.37 -0.39 48.15
CA ARG A 189 -12.57 0.29 48.70
C ARG A 189 -13.50 0.91 47.64
N ALA A 190 -13.21 0.76 46.35
CA ALA A 190 -14.05 1.32 45.28
C ALA A 190 -15.33 0.49 45.08
N GLN A 191 -16.40 1.15 44.62
CA GLN A 191 -17.63 0.49 44.16
C GLN A 191 -17.44 0.03 42.70
N LEU A 192 -16.69 -1.06 42.54
CA LEU A 192 -16.34 -1.70 41.26
C LEU A 192 -16.42 -3.23 41.43
N GLU A 193 -16.41 -3.99 40.34
CA GLU A 193 -16.23 -5.44 40.40
C GLU A 193 -14.83 -5.82 40.92
N GLU A 194 -14.74 -6.93 41.67
CA GLU A 194 -13.46 -7.43 42.22
C GLU A 194 -12.40 -7.68 41.15
N GLU A 195 -12.79 -8.12 39.95
CA GLU A 195 -11.86 -8.32 38.84
C GLU A 195 -11.27 -7.00 38.30
N THR A 196 -11.97 -5.88 38.49
CA THR A 196 -11.52 -4.53 38.14
C THR A 196 -10.70 -3.88 39.26
N LYS A 197 -11.02 -4.14 40.52
CA LYS A 197 -10.17 -3.73 41.67
C LYS A 197 -8.82 -4.44 41.66
N PHE A 198 -8.85 -5.74 41.34
CA PHE A 198 -7.73 -6.66 41.45
C PHE A 198 -7.54 -7.46 40.14
N PRO A 199 -7.09 -6.81 39.05
CA PRO A 199 -6.95 -7.45 37.75
C PRO A 199 -5.88 -8.56 37.76
N ALA A 200 -6.15 -9.65 37.04
CA ALA A 200 -5.26 -10.81 36.99
C ALA A 200 -3.95 -10.48 36.27
N LEU A 201 -2.82 -10.80 36.91
CA LEU A 201 -1.48 -10.43 36.46
C LEU A 201 -1.00 -11.38 35.35
N LEU A 202 -0.63 -10.85 34.18
CA LEU A 202 -0.27 -11.66 33.00
C LEU A 202 1.09 -11.27 32.39
N PRO A 203 1.84 -12.23 31.80
CA PRO A 203 3.12 -11.95 31.16
C PRO A 203 2.98 -11.16 29.85
N ARG A 204 4.08 -10.57 29.38
CA ARG A 204 4.14 -9.78 28.12
C ARG A 204 3.93 -10.63 26.84
N LYS A 205 4.28 -11.91 26.93
CA LYS A 205 4.18 -12.93 25.88
C LYS A 205 3.45 -14.12 26.50
N GLY A 206 2.57 -14.75 25.72
CA GLY A 206 1.79 -15.90 26.14
C GLY A 206 0.76 -16.23 25.07
N MET A 207 0.36 -17.49 24.93
CA MET A 207 -0.68 -17.86 23.97
C MET A 207 -2.06 -17.40 24.44
N ILE A 208 -2.32 -17.49 25.75
CA ILE A 208 -3.54 -16.99 26.39
C ILE A 208 -3.58 -15.46 26.32
N VAL A 209 -2.43 -14.81 26.53
CA VAL A 209 -2.29 -13.35 26.42
C VAL A 209 -2.62 -12.85 25.02
N ASP A 210 -2.14 -13.54 23.97
CA ASP A 210 -2.42 -13.16 22.58
C ASP A 210 -3.89 -13.41 22.18
N LEU A 211 -4.53 -14.45 22.74
CA LEU A 211 -5.95 -14.72 22.56
C LEU A 211 -6.83 -13.69 23.30
N LEU A 212 -6.48 -13.30 24.52
CA LEU A 212 -7.16 -12.24 25.29
C LEU A 212 -7.07 -10.89 24.58
N ILE A 213 -5.89 -10.49 24.08
CA ILE A 213 -5.76 -9.22 23.33
C ILE A 213 -6.63 -9.24 22.06
N ARG A 214 -6.80 -10.38 21.39
CA ARG A 214 -7.71 -10.54 20.24
C ARG A 214 -9.19 -10.51 20.64
N ARG A 215 -9.54 -11.06 21.82
CA ARG A 215 -10.88 -11.05 22.41
C ARG A 215 -11.38 -9.62 22.60
N GLU A 216 -10.55 -8.73 23.15
CA GLU A 216 -10.95 -7.33 23.36
C GLU A 216 -10.86 -6.49 22.07
N HIS A 217 -9.85 -6.72 21.24
CA HIS A 217 -9.61 -5.91 20.04
C HIS A 217 -10.69 -6.07 18.95
N ASN A 218 -11.24 -7.27 18.75
CA ASN A 218 -12.15 -7.53 17.63
C ASN A 218 -13.58 -6.95 17.83
N PRO A 219 -14.27 -7.13 18.99
CA PRO A 219 -15.60 -6.56 19.22
C PRO A 219 -15.59 -5.03 19.28
N GLN A 220 -14.49 -4.44 19.77
CA GLN A 220 -14.27 -2.99 19.81
C GLN A 220 -13.90 -2.41 18.42
N LEU A 221 -14.46 -2.96 17.34
CA LEU A 221 -14.29 -2.52 15.95
C LEU A 221 -12.84 -2.26 15.54
N HIS A 222 -11.93 -3.14 15.97
CA HIS A 222 -10.47 -3.01 15.74
C HIS A 222 -9.82 -1.78 16.38
N ALA A 223 -10.30 -1.41 17.57
CA ALA A 223 -9.78 -0.38 18.46
C ALA A 223 -8.25 -0.27 18.52
N GLY A 224 -7.78 0.97 18.67
CA GLY A 224 -6.36 1.31 18.76
C GLY A 224 -5.70 0.86 20.07
N VAL A 225 -4.37 0.80 20.08
CA VAL A 225 -3.53 0.27 21.17
C VAL A 225 -3.86 0.85 22.56
N ALA A 226 -4.33 2.10 22.65
CA ALA A 226 -4.71 2.72 23.92
C ALA A 226 -6.05 2.20 24.46
N GLN A 227 -7.08 2.10 23.60
CA GLN A 227 -8.43 1.67 23.95
C GLN A 227 -8.48 0.18 24.27
N THR A 228 -7.87 -0.69 23.44
CA THR A 228 -7.76 -2.12 23.75
C THR A 228 -7.01 -2.37 25.05
N LEU A 229 -6.00 -1.53 25.39
CA LEU A 229 -5.30 -1.63 26.68
C LEU A 229 -6.14 -1.11 27.87
N ALA A 230 -7.08 -0.20 27.66
CA ALA A 230 -8.00 0.26 28.69
C ALA A 230 -8.97 -0.86 29.06
N ALA A 231 -9.68 -1.43 28.08
CA ALA A 231 -10.60 -2.55 28.31
C ALA A 231 -9.90 -3.78 28.92
N LEU A 232 -8.70 -4.14 28.42
CA LEU A 232 -7.92 -5.22 29.04
C LEU A 232 -7.66 -4.99 30.54
N ARG A 233 -7.48 -3.73 30.99
CA ARG A 233 -7.23 -3.41 32.40
C ARG A 233 -8.44 -3.55 33.31
N GLU A 234 -9.66 -3.67 32.77
CA GLU A 234 -10.88 -3.89 33.55
C GLU A 234 -10.91 -5.29 34.20
N ARG A 235 -10.06 -6.23 33.71
CA ARG A 235 -9.93 -7.59 34.25
C ARG A 235 -8.47 -8.12 34.31
N PHE A 236 -7.54 -7.55 33.53
CA PHE A 236 -6.19 -8.11 33.30
C PHE A 236 -5.06 -7.07 33.33
N TRP A 237 -4.01 -7.33 34.10
CA TRP A 237 -2.80 -6.50 34.12
C TRP A 237 -1.65 -7.18 33.39
N ILE A 238 -1.53 -6.90 32.08
CA ILE A 238 -0.47 -7.45 31.23
C ILE A 238 0.84 -6.68 31.43
N LEU A 239 1.92 -7.37 31.82
CA LEU A 239 3.25 -6.79 31.98
C LEU A 239 3.76 -6.16 30.68
N ARG A 240 4.17 -4.89 30.76
CA ARG A 240 4.49 -4.03 29.60
C ARG A 240 3.35 -4.01 28.55
N GLY A 241 2.09 -4.07 28.98
CA GLY A 241 0.89 -4.34 28.16
C GLY A 241 0.78 -3.54 26.87
N ARG A 242 1.12 -2.24 26.85
CA ARG A 242 1.14 -1.40 25.63
C ARG A 242 2.02 -2.00 24.52
N SER A 243 3.11 -2.67 24.88
CA SER A 243 4.00 -3.39 23.95
C SER A 243 3.47 -4.77 23.55
N ALA A 244 2.66 -5.43 24.40
CA ALA A 244 1.98 -6.69 24.06
C ALA A 244 0.83 -6.42 23.08
N VAL A 245 -0.05 -5.45 23.38
CA VAL A 245 -1.14 -5.00 22.51
C VAL A 245 -0.59 -4.55 21.15
N LYS A 246 0.43 -3.68 21.11
CA LYS A 246 1.08 -3.25 19.85
C LYS A 246 1.73 -4.40 19.06
N ARG A 247 2.13 -5.50 19.71
CA ARG A 247 2.64 -6.71 19.05
C ARG A 247 1.51 -7.49 18.39
N VAL A 248 0.41 -7.75 19.10
CA VAL A 248 -0.73 -8.52 18.57
C VAL A 248 -1.46 -7.76 17.47
N LEU A 249 -1.71 -6.46 17.64
CA LEU A 249 -2.41 -5.64 16.62
C LEU A 249 -1.66 -5.56 15.28
N ARG A 250 -0.32 -5.60 15.29
CA ARG A 250 0.50 -5.75 14.05
C ARG A 250 0.24 -7.06 13.31
N THR A 251 -0.23 -8.10 14.00
CA THR A 251 -0.58 -9.42 13.43
C THR A 251 -2.07 -9.55 13.11
N CYS A 252 -2.90 -8.51 13.31
CA CYS A 252 -4.29 -8.51 12.89
C CYS A 252 -4.37 -8.45 11.35
N GLY A 253 -4.42 -9.65 10.75
CA GLY A 253 -3.88 -9.91 9.42
C GLY A 253 -4.62 -9.26 8.24
N MET A 254 -5.90 -8.91 8.40
CA MET A 254 -6.71 -8.32 7.33
C MET A 254 -7.15 -6.88 7.61
N ILE A 255 -7.74 -6.57 8.77
CA ILE A 255 -8.41 -5.27 8.97
C ILE A 255 -7.38 -4.20 9.35
N CYS A 256 -6.75 -4.27 10.52
CA CYS A 256 -5.73 -3.28 10.92
C CYS A 256 -4.57 -3.18 9.93
N ARG A 257 -4.09 -4.33 9.40
CA ARG A 257 -2.93 -4.34 8.50
C ARG A 257 -3.22 -3.70 7.14
N ARG A 258 -4.45 -3.77 6.62
CA ARG A 258 -4.85 -3.06 5.40
C ARG A 258 -5.14 -1.59 5.68
N ALA A 259 -5.87 -1.28 6.75
CA ALA A 259 -6.22 0.10 7.12
C ALA A 259 -4.98 0.97 7.46
N ALA A 260 -3.95 0.38 8.07
CA ALA A 260 -2.69 1.05 8.40
C ALA A 260 -1.60 0.91 7.32
N ALA A 261 -1.91 0.35 6.15
CA ALA A 261 -0.95 0.25 5.05
C ALA A 261 -0.69 1.63 4.44
N ARG A 262 0.59 2.02 4.35
CA ARG A 262 1.00 3.23 3.61
C ARG A 262 1.13 2.90 2.12
N PRO A 263 0.87 3.87 1.22
CA PRO A 263 1.21 3.73 -0.20
C PRO A 263 2.69 3.40 -0.39
N PHE A 264 3.00 2.65 -1.44
CA PHE A 264 4.38 2.32 -1.80
C PHE A 264 5.14 3.60 -2.22
N GLN A 265 6.25 3.89 -1.53
CA GLN A 265 7.09 5.04 -1.87
C GLN A 265 8.00 4.70 -3.05
N GLN A 266 7.51 4.95 -4.27
CA GLN A 266 8.31 4.82 -5.48
C GLN A 266 9.45 5.85 -5.47
N ARG A 267 10.69 5.39 -5.70
CA ARG A 267 11.82 6.30 -5.96
C ARG A 267 11.53 7.00 -7.30
N MET A 268 11.40 8.33 -7.29
CA MET A 268 11.33 9.09 -8.55
C MET A 268 12.56 8.77 -9.40
N GLY A 269 12.34 8.50 -10.68
CA GLY A 269 13.39 8.22 -11.66
C GLY A 269 14.25 9.44 -11.97
N ASP A 270 15.35 9.21 -12.67
CA ASP A 270 16.26 10.26 -13.11
C ASP A 270 15.67 11.06 -14.28
N LEU A 271 16.12 12.30 -14.43
CA LEU A 271 15.54 13.24 -15.40
C LEU A 271 16.01 12.92 -16.83
N PRO A 272 15.12 12.98 -17.84
CA PRO A 272 15.50 12.71 -19.22
C PRO A 272 16.56 13.72 -19.71
N ALA A 273 17.50 13.26 -20.54
CA ALA A 273 18.61 14.07 -21.07
C ALA A 273 18.16 15.42 -21.67
N ILE A 274 17.01 15.40 -22.35
CA ILE A 274 16.28 16.56 -22.90
C ILE A 274 16.08 17.72 -21.91
N ARG A 275 15.98 17.44 -20.60
CA ARG A 275 15.70 18.43 -19.54
C ARG A 275 16.92 18.82 -18.71
N VAL A 276 18.11 18.26 -18.99
CA VAL A 276 19.37 18.57 -18.28
C VAL A 276 20.49 19.06 -19.21
N ASN A 277 20.39 18.78 -20.51
CA ASN A 277 21.33 19.28 -21.51
C ASN A 277 20.88 20.63 -22.11
N PRO A 278 21.81 21.57 -22.40
CA PRO A 278 21.48 22.77 -23.18
C PRO A 278 21.01 22.42 -24.60
N ALA A 279 19.94 23.07 -25.06
CA ALA A 279 19.44 23.01 -26.43
C ALA A 279 18.69 24.31 -26.77
N ARG A 280 18.36 24.52 -28.06
CA ARG A 280 17.69 25.74 -28.54
C ARG A 280 16.39 26.00 -27.75
N PRO A 281 16.06 27.24 -27.34
CA PRO A 281 14.75 27.53 -26.78
C PRO A 281 13.63 27.06 -27.72
N PHE A 282 12.66 26.34 -27.17
CA PHE A 282 11.60 25.64 -27.90
C PHE A 282 12.05 24.52 -28.88
N SER A 283 13.26 23.95 -28.72
CA SER A 283 13.61 22.64 -29.32
C SER A 283 12.69 21.53 -28.81
N ASN A 284 12.58 21.44 -27.49
CA ASN A 284 11.83 20.43 -26.77
C ASN A 284 10.65 21.12 -26.07
N VAL A 285 9.43 20.70 -26.38
CA VAL A 285 8.20 21.44 -26.02
C VAL A 285 7.15 20.52 -25.39
N GLY A 286 6.72 20.83 -24.17
CA GLY A 286 5.48 20.30 -23.60
C GLY A 286 4.27 21.09 -24.10
N ILE A 287 3.16 20.41 -24.38
CA ILE A 287 1.89 21.01 -24.83
C ILE A 287 0.76 20.62 -23.88
N ASP A 288 -0.10 21.59 -23.52
CA ASP A 288 -1.27 21.41 -22.65
C ASP A 288 -2.41 22.37 -23.03
N PHE A 289 -3.65 22.08 -22.61
CA PHE A 289 -4.82 22.96 -22.77
C PHE A 289 -5.25 23.58 -21.44
N VAL A 290 -5.11 24.91 -21.34
CA VAL A 290 -5.54 25.69 -20.17
C VAL A 290 -6.94 26.25 -20.42
N GLY A 291 -7.96 25.59 -19.87
CA GLY A 291 -9.35 26.04 -19.94
C GLY A 291 -10.35 25.03 -19.34
N PRO A 292 -11.66 25.23 -19.51
CA PRO A 292 -12.27 26.36 -20.22
C PRO A 292 -12.10 27.70 -19.48
N LEU A 293 -11.98 28.76 -20.26
CA LEU A 293 -12.21 30.16 -19.87
C LEU A 293 -13.55 30.61 -20.43
N LEU A 294 -14.17 31.62 -19.83
CA LEU A 294 -15.37 32.28 -20.37
C LEU A 294 -14.95 33.59 -21.06
N VAL A 295 -15.43 33.77 -22.29
CA VAL A 295 -15.12 34.92 -23.15
C VAL A 295 -16.43 35.52 -23.64
N ARG A 296 -16.51 36.85 -23.72
CA ARG A 296 -17.68 37.57 -24.24
C ARG A 296 -17.91 37.20 -25.70
N SER A 297 -19.13 36.79 -26.04
CA SER A 297 -19.51 36.52 -27.42
C SER A 297 -19.65 37.83 -28.18
N GLU A 298 -19.05 37.88 -29.36
CA GLU A 298 -19.49 38.80 -30.42
C GLU A 298 -21.02 38.68 -30.60
N GLY A 299 -21.69 39.82 -30.76
CA GLY A 299 -23.15 39.91 -30.90
C GLY A 299 -23.99 39.98 -29.61
N SER A 300 -23.44 39.78 -28.40
CA SER A 300 -24.25 39.90 -27.16
C SER A 300 -23.47 40.37 -25.94
N LYS A 301 -24.00 41.38 -25.23
CA LYS A 301 -23.45 41.89 -23.96
C LYS A 301 -23.51 40.87 -22.81
N HIS A 302 -24.37 39.85 -22.89
CA HIS A 302 -24.58 38.85 -21.84
C HIS A 302 -24.23 37.42 -22.26
N GLY A 303 -23.98 37.17 -23.54
CA GLY A 303 -23.58 35.85 -24.04
C GLY A 303 -22.11 35.55 -23.72
N SER A 304 -21.83 34.47 -22.99
CA SER A 304 -20.47 33.95 -22.81
C SER A 304 -20.27 32.66 -23.62
N LYS A 305 -19.11 32.53 -24.26
CA LYS A 305 -18.64 31.33 -24.94
C LYS A 305 -17.44 30.76 -24.18
N LYS A 306 -17.27 29.43 -24.23
CA LYS A 306 -16.05 28.79 -23.73
C LYS A 306 -14.92 29.04 -24.73
N ALA A 307 -13.72 29.27 -24.23
CA ALA A 307 -12.47 29.26 -24.98
C ALA A 307 -11.39 28.53 -24.17
N TYR A 308 -10.26 28.22 -24.80
CA TYR A 308 -9.13 27.53 -24.16
C TYR A 308 -7.83 28.21 -24.62
N ILE A 309 -6.76 28.05 -23.84
CA ILE A 309 -5.42 28.44 -24.28
C ILE A 309 -4.62 27.18 -24.57
N CYS A 310 -4.04 27.08 -25.76
CA CYS A 310 -2.99 26.13 -26.03
C CYS A 310 -1.69 26.67 -25.42
N LEU A 311 -1.19 25.99 -24.39
CA LEU A 311 0.08 26.29 -23.74
C LEU A 311 1.18 25.47 -24.41
N PHE A 312 2.19 26.14 -24.94
CA PHE A 312 3.46 25.54 -25.33
C PHE A 312 4.52 25.90 -24.29
N THR A 313 5.30 24.95 -23.78
CA THR A 313 6.37 25.21 -22.80
C THR A 313 7.68 24.53 -23.17
N CYS A 314 8.76 25.30 -23.29
CA CYS A 314 10.08 24.74 -23.52
C CYS A 314 10.57 23.94 -22.30
N MET A 315 10.99 22.69 -22.49
CA MET A 315 11.48 21.83 -21.41
C MET A 315 12.79 22.33 -20.79
N VAL A 316 13.64 22.99 -21.59
CA VAL A 316 15.01 23.37 -21.24
C VAL A 316 15.03 24.63 -20.35
N VAL A 317 14.47 25.74 -20.86
CA VAL A 317 14.48 27.04 -20.17
C VAL A 317 13.15 27.38 -19.49
N ARG A 318 12.13 26.51 -19.59
CA ARG A 318 10.78 26.70 -19.05
C ARG A 318 10.12 28.01 -19.50
N ALA A 319 10.48 28.49 -20.68
CA ALA A 319 9.76 29.53 -21.39
C ALA A 319 8.38 29.02 -21.80
N ILE A 320 7.36 29.86 -21.74
CA ILE A 320 6.01 29.56 -22.24
C ILE A 320 5.68 30.37 -23.50
N HIS A 321 4.76 29.84 -24.30
CA HIS A 321 4.05 30.56 -25.35
C HIS A 321 2.55 30.24 -25.25
N LEU A 322 1.68 31.25 -25.40
CA LEU A 322 0.24 31.15 -25.16
C LEU A 322 -0.55 31.48 -26.43
N GLU A 323 -1.44 30.56 -26.82
CA GLU A 323 -2.29 30.72 -28.00
C GLU A 323 -3.77 30.52 -27.67
N LEU A 324 -4.59 31.57 -27.83
CA LEU A 324 -6.03 31.49 -27.63
C LEU A 324 -6.69 30.67 -28.75
N VAL A 325 -7.55 29.73 -28.37
CA VAL A 325 -8.36 28.89 -29.27
C VAL A 325 -9.83 28.86 -28.81
N PRO A 326 -10.80 28.77 -29.74
CA PRO A 326 -12.22 28.71 -29.37
C PRO A 326 -12.58 27.36 -28.72
N ASP A 327 -11.93 26.28 -29.14
CA ASP A 327 -12.20 24.92 -28.70
C ASP A 327 -10.91 24.08 -28.64
N GLN A 328 -11.05 22.84 -28.22
CA GLN A 328 -9.97 21.85 -28.15
C GLN A 328 -9.94 20.94 -29.40
N THR A 329 -10.45 21.36 -30.56
CA THR A 329 -10.44 20.54 -31.79
C THR A 329 -9.06 20.49 -32.45
N ILE A 330 -8.87 19.53 -33.36
CA ILE A 330 -7.63 19.42 -34.14
C ILE A 330 -7.39 20.64 -35.03
N GLU A 331 -8.43 21.25 -35.61
CA GLU A 331 -8.28 22.42 -36.47
C GLU A 331 -7.81 23.65 -35.68
N SER A 332 -8.44 23.91 -34.53
CA SER A 332 -8.00 24.93 -33.57
C SER A 332 -6.57 24.70 -33.09
N PHE A 333 -6.22 23.44 -32.76
CA PHE A 333 -4.87 23.08 -32.34
C PHE A 333 -3.83 23.29 -33.46
N LEU A 334 -4.08 22.81 -34.68
CA LEU A 334 -3.17 22.96 -35.81
C LEU A 334 -2.97 24.44 -36.19
N ARG A 335 -4.01 25.28 -36.07
CA ARG A 335 -3.90 26.74 -36.19
C ARG A 335 -2.98 27.33 -35.12
N ALA A 336 -3.13 26.93 -33.85
CA ALA A 336 -2.23 27.38 -32.78
C ALA A 336 -0.78 26.90 -32.98
N LEU A 337 -0.58 25.62 -33.36
CA LEU A 337 0.74 25.04 -33.63
C LEU A 337 1.46 25.77 -34.78
N ARG A 338 0.74 26.12 -35.88
CA ARG A 338 1.31 26.93 -36.97
C ARG A 338 1.76 28.32 -36.47
N ARG A 339 0.97 29.00 -35.64
CA ARG A 339 1.33 30.31 -35.07
C ARG A 339 2.49 30.23 -34.08
N PHE A 340 2.57 29.16 -33.29
CA PHE A 340 3.72 28.86 -32.44
C PHE A 340 5.00 28.66 -33.25
N VAL A 341 5.00 27.75 -34.24
CA VAL A 341 6.16 27.47 -35.09
C VAL A 341 6.63 28.72 -35.84
N ALA A 342 5.70 29.53 -36.35
CA ALA A 342 6.03 30.79 -37.04
C ALA A 342 6.72 31.83 -36.15
N ARG A 343 6.51 31.83 -34.82
CA ARG A 343 7.13 32.79 -33.89
C ARG A 343 8.30 32.23 -33.07
N ARG A 344 8.37 30.90 -32.88
CA ARG A 344 9.36 30.23 -32.00
C ARG A 344 10.26 29.22 -32.73
N GLY A 345 10.03 29.00 -34.02
CA GLY A 345 10.70 27.99 -34.84
C GLY A 345 10.14 26.57 -34.62
N ARG A 346 10.55 25.64 -35.49
CA ARG A 346 10.17 24.22 -35.44
C ARG A 346 10.71 23.55 -34.16
N PRO A 347 9.88 22.84 -33.37
CA PRO A 347 10.38 21.96 -32.31
C PRO A 347 10.94 20.66 -32.89
N ASP A 348 11.95 20.12 -32.24
CA ASP A 348 12.55 18.82 -32.54
C ASP A 348 11.74 17.69 -31.87
N THR A 349 11.28 17.94 -30.63
CA THR A 349 10.44 17.00 -29.86
C THR A 349 9.26 17.72 -29.21
N ILE A 350 8.06 17.18 -29.41
CA ILE A 350 6.82 17.56 -28.74
C ILE A 350 6.46 16.49 -27.70
N GLN A 351 6.01 16.92 -26.52
CA GLN A 351 5.44 16.05 -25.49
C GLN A 351 4.04 16.52 -25.09
N SER A 352 3.09 15.61 -24.95
CA SER A 352 1.71 15.92 -24.53
C SER A 352 1.16 14.91 -23.54
N ASP A 353 -0.01 15.21 -22.98
CA ASP A 353 -0.87 14.20 -22.38
C ASP A 353 -1.56 13.34 -23.48
N ASN A 354 -2.41 12.40 -23.07
CA ASN A 354 -3.15 11.50 -23.97
C ASN A 354 -4.49 12.07 -24.44
N PHE A 355 -4.67 13.40 -24.43
CA PHE A 355 -5.90 14.00 -24.94
C PHE A 355 -6.09 13.70 -26.44
N ARG A 356 -7.33 13.35 -26.83
CA ARG A 356 -7.64 12.79 -28.17
C ARG A 356 -7.14 13.66 -29.33
N THR A 357 -7.23 14.97 -29.18
CA THR A 357 -6.78 15.94 -30.19
C THR A 357 -5.28 15.87 -30.46
N PHE A 358 -4.44 15.60 -29.45
CA PHE A 358 -2.99 15.46 -29.64
C PHE A 358 -2.63 14.15 -30.33
N HIS A 359 -3.35 13.06 -30.03
CA HIS A 359 -3.23 11.80 -30.78
C HIS A 359 -3.61 11.97 -32.25
N GLN A 360 -4.72 12.64 -32.54
CA GLN A 360 -5.14 12.94 -33.92
C GLN A 360 -4.14 13.88 -34.62
N ALA A 361 -3.61 14.90 -33.93
CA ALA A 361 -2.60 15.81 -34.50
C ALA A 361 -1.27 15.09 -34.83
N ASN A 362 -0.82 14.16 -33.99
CA ASN A 362 0.34 13.31 -34.26
C ASN A 362 0.13 12.45 -35.51
N VAL A 363 -1.03 11.82 -35.66
CA VAL A 363 -1.38 11.05 -36.88
C VAL A 363 -1.40 11.95 -38.12
N PHE A 364 -2.04 13.13 -38.03
CA PHE A 364 -2.08 14.11 -39.12
C PHE A 364 -0.68 14.58 -39.55
N LEU A 365 0.19 14.91 -38.59
CA LEU A 365 1.57 15.33 -38.88
C LEU A 365 2.39 14.20 -39.49
N LYS A 366 2.27 12.97 -38.98
CA LYS A 366 2.91 11.79 -39.58
C LYS A 366 2.45 11.56 -41.02
N HIS A 367 1.16 11.73 -41.31
CA HIS A 367 0.64 11.62 -42.66
C HIS A 367 1.20 12.73 -43.58
N LEU A 368 1.20 13.99 -43.11
CA LEU A 368 1.76 15.15 -43.82
C LEU A 368 3.26 14.96 -44.15
N PHE A 369 4.03 14.32 -43.27
CA PHE A 369 5.45 13.99 -43.51
C PHE A 369 5.66 12.71 -44.35
N SER A 370 4.60 12.08 -44.86
CA SER A 370 4.66 10.86 -45.69
C SER A 370 4.01 11.01 -47.08
N GLY A 371 3.12 11.98 -47.27
CA GLY A 371 2.33 12.14 -48.50
C GLY A 371 2.93 13.09 -49.54
N GLN A 372 3.77 12.54 -50.43
CA GLN A 372 4.10 12.98 -51.81
C GLN A 372 4.56 14.44 -52.11
N ASN A 373 5.28 14.59 -53.22
CA ASN A 373 5.72 15.84 -53.87
C ASN A 373 6.65 16.79 -53.07
N TRP A 374 7.72 16.25 -52.47
CA TRP A 374 8.91 17.05 -52.10
C TRP A 374 10.22 16.30 -52.36
N GLU A 375 10.59 15.98 -53.59
CA GLU A 375 11.90 15.36 -53.86
C GLU A 375 13.07 16.34 -53.63
N THR A 376 12.89 17.61 -54.01
CA THR A 376 13.78 18.71 -53.63
C THR A 376 13.68 19.04 -52.13
N VAL A 377 12.53 18.73 -51.51
CA VAL A 377 12.05 19.25 -50.16
C VAL A 377 12.65 18.18 -49.14
N GLN A 378 12.66 16.89 -49.47
CA GLN A 378 13.24 15.80 -48.69
C GLN A 378 14.71 16.04 -48.34
N ARG A 379 15.53 16.55 -49.26
CA ARG A 379 16.97 16.79 -49.01
C ARG A 379 17.28 17.92 -48.02
N HIS A 380 16.27 18.65 -47.52
CA HIS A 380 16.41 19.57 -46.40
C HIS A 380 15.50 19.25 -45.21
N LEU A 381 14.37 18.54 -45.40
CA LEU A 381 13.42 18.25 -44.31
C LEU A 381 13.42 16.80 -43.82
N ALA A 382 14.02 15.84 -44.52
CA ALA A 382 14.07 14.44 -44.08
C ALA A 382 14.95 14.24 -42.83
N SER A 383 15.88 15.15 -42.58
CA SER A 383 16.73 15.25 -41.38
C SER A 383 16.01 15.76 -40.13
N GLU A 384 14.85 16.40 -40.26
CA GLU A 384 14.18 17.14 -39.16
C GLU A 384 12.81 16.54 -38.78
N ARG A 385 12.71 15.23 -38.56
CA ARG A 385 11.43 14.64 -38.11
C ARG A 385 11.10 15.12 -36.70
N VAL A 386 9.93 15.74 -36.53
CA VAL A 386 9.43 16.12 -35.20
C VAL A 386 8.99 14.86 -34.46
N GLU A 387 9.65 14.53 -33.36
CA GLU A 387 9.25 13.42 -32.50
C GLU A 387 8.05 13.82 -31.62
N TRP A 388 7.06 12.94 -31.44
CA TRP A 388 5.93 13.17 -30.54
C TRP A 388 5.87 12.09 -29.46
N ILE A 389 6.06 12.51 -28.21
CA ILE A 389 6.12 11.66 -27.02
C ILE A 389 4.85 11.86 -26.18
N PHE A 390 4.14 10.78 -25.89
CA PHE A 390 3.00 10.80 -24.97
C PHE A 390 3.46 10.39 -23.57
N ILE A 391 2.94 11.03 -22.52
CA ILE A 391 3.15 10.54 -21.15
C ILE A 391 2.43 9.20 -20.95
N THR A 392 2.90 8.40 -19.99
CA THR A 392 2.20 7.18 -19.57
C THR A 392 0.79 7.51 -19.08
N GLU A 393 -0.21 6.69 -19.46
CA GLU A 393 -1.57 6.88 -18.97
C GLU A 393 -1.64 6.86 -17.45
N ARG A 394 -2.52 7.70 -16.88
CA ARG A 394 -2.74 7.84 -15.43
C ARG A 394 -1.48 8.23 -14.62
N ALA A 395 -0.43 8.73 -15.27
CA ALA A 395 0.82 9.20 -14.65
C ALA A 395 0.98 10.74 -14.72
N PRO A 396 0.11 11.56 -14.10
CA PRO A 396 0.16 13.02 -14.20
C PRO A 396 1.47 13.62 -13.66
N TRP A 397 2.15 12.92 -12.75
CA TRP A 397 3.46 13.33 -12.23
C TRP A 397 4.52 13.51 -13.33
N CYS A 398 4.40 12.81 -14.47
CA CYS A 398 5.25 13.01 -15.64
C CYS A 398 5.09 14.42 -16.26
N GLY A 399 3.89 15.01 -16.17
CA GLY A 399 3.57 16.37 -16.62
C GLY A 399 3.80 17.47 -15.56
N GLY A 400 4.17 17.10 -14.33
CA GLY A 400 4.25 18.03 -13.18
C GLY A 400 5.23 19.22 -13.33
N TYR A 401 6.06 19.26 -14.38
CA TYR A 401 6.89 20.42 -14.69
C TYR A 401 6.15 21.52 -15.49
N TRP A 402 5.10 21.16 -16.25
CA TRP A 402 4.21 22.10 -16.92
C TRP A 402 2.94 22.40 -16.13
N GLU A 403 2.40 21.48 -15.32
CA GLU A 403 1.29 21.76 -14.39
C GLU A 403 1.56 22.99 -13.51
N ARG A 404 2.82 23.18 -13.07
CA ARG A 404 3.25 24.35 -12.30
C ARG A 404 3.18 25.65 -13.11
N LEU A 405 3.43 25.60 -14.42
CA LEU A 405 3.33 26.74 -15.34
C LEU A 405 1.88 27.03 -15.71
N VAL A 406 1.06 26.00 -15.94
CA VAL A 406 -0.41 26.11 -16.04
C VAL A 406 -0.97 26.82 -14.81
N ARG A 407 -0.48 26.48 -13.61
CA ARG A 407 -0.87 27.17 -12.36
C ARG A 407 -0.44 28.64 -12.37
N SER A 408 0.81 28.95 -12.73
CA SER A 408 1.26 30.35 -12.86
C SER A 408 0.40 31.16 -13.85
N VAL A 409 0.07 30.60 -15.01
CA VAL A 409 -0.79 31.23 -16.01
C VAL A 409 -2.22 31.43 -15.49
N LYS A 410 -2.82 30.42 -14.85
CA LYS A 410 -4.15 30.54 -14.21
C LYS A 410 -4.17 31.57 -13.09
N THR A 411 -3.12 31.66 -12.27
CA THR A 411 -3.01 32.68 -11.21
C THR A 411 -2.87 34.08 -11.80
N ALA A 412 -2.01 34.27 -12.82
CA ALA A 412 -1.86 35.56 -13.49
C ALA A 412 -3.16 36.01 -14.16
N LEU A 413 -3.81 35.14 -14.94
CA LEU A 413 -5.09 35.44 -15.59
C LEU A 413 -6.19 35.77 -14.58
N LYS A 414 -6.28 35.07 -13.44
CA LYS A 414 -7.25 35.40 -12.39
C LYS A 414 -6.98 36.76 -11.76
N ALA A 415 -5.71 37.15 -11.60
CA ALA A 415 -5.34 38.47 -11.07
C ALA A 415 -5.62 39.60 -12.07
N THR A 416 -5.35 39.39 -13.37
CA THR A 416 -5.57 40.41 -14.41
C THR A 416 -7.02 40.56 -14.84
N LEU A 417 -7.80 39.47 -14.92
CA LEU A 417 -9.17 39.50 -15.43
C LEU A 417 -10.23 39.57 -14.32
N GLY A 418 -9.95 39.05 -13.12
CA GLY A 418 -10.91 39.01 -12.01
C GLY A 418 -12.19 38.24 -12.35
N GLN A 419 -13.29 38.98 -12.57
CA GLN A 419 -14.60 38.49 -13.03
C GLN A 419 -14.99 39.03 -14.42
N CYS A 420 -14.08 39.74 -15.11
CA CYS A 420 -14.37 40.40 -16.38
C CYS A 420 -14.43 39.42 -17.55
N LEU A 421 -15.50 39.51 -18.35
CA LEU A 421 -15.62 38.82 -19.63
C LEU A 421 -15.00 39.67 -20.75
N ALA A 422 -13.70 39.51 -20.94
CA ALA A 422 -12.97 40.07 -22.07
C ALA A 422 -13.51 39.55 -23.42
N ALA A 423 -13.38 40.34 -24.48
CA ALA A 423 -13.56 39.90 -25.86
C ALA A 423 -12.39 38.98 -26.31
N PRO A 424 -12.54 38.21 -27.40
CA PRO A 424 -11.47 37.33 -27.87
C PRO A 424 -10.16 38.05 -28.18
N ASP A 425 -10.21 39.28 -28.70
CA ASP A 425 -9.00 40.03 -29.08
C ASP A 425 -8.36 40.78 -27.90
N GLU A 426 -9.18 41.41 -27.04
CA GLU A 426 -8.74 41.92 -25.73
C GLU A 426 -7.98 40.83 -24.94
N LEU A 427 -8.50 39.60 -24.95
CA LEU A 427 -7.89 38.45 -24.27
C LEU A 427 -6.58 37.98 -24.93
N ARG A 428 -6.41 38.11 -26.26
CA ARG A 428 -5.11 37.84 -26.92
C ARG A 428 -4.03 38.80 -26.41
N THR A 429 -4.35 40.09 -26.30
CA THR A 429 -3.42 41.10 -25.78
C THR A 429 -3.03 40.82 -24.32
N VAL A 430 -4.01 40.49 -23.47
CA VAL A 430 -3.76 40.05 -22.08
C VAL A 430 -2.88 38.79 -22.04
N LEU A 431 -3.07 37.84 -22.95
CA LEU A 431 -2.24 36.63 -23.01
C LEU A 431 -0.79 36.92 -23.42
N CYS A 432 -0.55 37.88 -24.32
CA CYS A 432 0.81 38.35 -24.64
C CYS A 432 1.51 38.96 -23.41
N GLU A 433 0.79 39.76 -22.60
CA GLU A 433 1.34 40.30 -21.36
C GLU A 433 1.59 39.23 -20.29
N VAL A 434 0.66 38.29 -20.11
CA VAL A 434 0.83 37.16 -19.18
C VAL A 434 1.99 36.26 -19.62
N GLU A 435 2.14 36.00 -20.93
CA GLU A 435 3.31 35.31 -21.48
C GLU A 435 4.61 36.05 -21.14
N ALA A 436 4.66 37.36 -21.34
CA ALA A 436 5.83 38.18 -21.04
C ALA A 436 6.19 38.13 -19.54
N ARG A 437 5.22 38.38 -18.65
CA ARG A 437 5.42 38.43 -17.19
C ARG A 437 5.78 37.05 -16.61
N VAL A 438 5.19 35.97 -17.11
CA VAL A 438 5.56 34.60 -16.71
C VAL A 438 6.92 34.19 -17.30
N ASN A 439 7.36 34.79 -18.42
CA ASN A 439 8.71 34.60 -18.96
C ASN A 439 9.80 35.49 -18.32
N ASP A 440 9.44 36.54 -17.58
CA ASP A 440 10.37 37.34 -16.77
C ASP A 440 10.62 36.77 -15.36
N ARG A 441 9.93 35.68 -14.97
CA ARG A 441 10.12 35.06 -13.64
C ARG A 441 11.53 34.45 -13.48
N PRO A 442 12.10 34.42 -12.26
CA PRO A 442 13.40 33.77 -12.02
C PRO A 442 13.34 32.24 -12.18
N LEU A 443 14.42 31.66 -12.71
CA LEU A 443 14.74 30.23 -12.73
C LEU A 443 15.74 29.87 -11.64
N THR A 444 16.68 30.77 -11.35
CA THR A 444 17.71 30.64 -10.31
C THR A 444 17.21 31.26 -9.00
N PHE A 445 17.98 31.07 -7.93
CA PHE A 445 17.77 31.80 -6.67
C PHE A 445 17.86 33.32 -6.89
N VAL A 446 17.18 34.07 -6.02
CA VAL A 446 17.25 35.53 -5.88
C VAL A 446 17.59 35.77 -4.40
N GLY A 447 18.81 36.20 -4.10
CA GLY A 447 19.20 36.61 -2.76
C GLY A 447 18.83 38.07 -2.47
N SER A 448 19.27 38.54 -1.31
CA SER A 448 18.99 39.88 -0.77
C SER A 448 20.02 40.94 -1.10
N ASP A 449 21.21 40.54 -1.54
CA ASP A 449 22.39 41.42 -1.55
C ASP A 449 22.53 42.14 -2.90
N VAL A 450 22.92 43.42 -2.83
CA VAL A 450 22.94 44.33 -4.00
C VAL A 450 23.98 43.90 -5.05
N ASP A 451 25.06 43.24 -4.63
CA ASP A 451 26.12 42.72 -5.50
C ASP A 451 25.84 41.32 -6.08
N GLU A 452 24.72 40.68 -5.72
CA GLU A 452 24.37 39.37 -6.29
C GLU A 452 23.94 39.45 -7.77
N LYS A 453 24.30 38.42 -8.52
CA LYS A 453 24.12 38.38 -9.98
C LYS A 453 22.67 38.11 -10.34
N MET A 454 21.94 39.17 -10.70
CA MET A 454 20.55 39.18 -11.20
C MET A 454 20.12 37.83 -11.80
N ALA A 455 19.05 37.25 -11.24
CA ALA A 455 18.61 35.90 -11.56
C ALA A 455 18.32 35.67 -13.05
N LEU A 456 18.54 34.45 -13.52
CA LEU A 456 18.20 34.07 -14.89
C LEU A 456 16.68 33.95 -15.06
N THR A 457 16.14 34.53 -16.12
CA THR A 457 14.73 34.41 -16.50
C THR A 457 14.62 33.68 -17.85
N PRO A 458 13.47 33.05 -18.19
CA PRO A 458 13.23 32.57 -19.54
C PRO A 458 13.40 33.65 -20.62
N ALA A 459 13.04 34.91 -20.33
CA ALA A 459 13.19 36.05 -21.25
C ALA A 459 14.65 36.27 -21.69
N HIS A 460 15.62 36.05 -20.79
CA HIS A 460 17.05 36.15 -21.13
C HIS A 460 17.45 35.18 -22.27
N PHE A 461 16.79 34.02 -22.36
CA PHE A 461 17.02 33.04 -23.43
C PHE A 461 16.18 33.28 -24.69
N LEU A 462 15.08 34.01 -24.60
CA LEU A 462 14.21 34.33 -25.75
C LEU A 462 14.61 35.63 -26.47
N ILE A 463 15.11 36.62 -25.72
CA ILE A 463 15.27 38.02 -26.17
C ILE A 463 16.69 38.56 -25.87
N GLY A 464 17.48 37.84 -25.06
CA GLY A 464 18.83 38.26 -24.66
C GLY A 464 18.87 39.26 -23.49
N ARG A 465 17.71 39.68 -22.98
CA ARG A 465 17.52 40.58 -21.82
C ARG A 465 16.16 40.30 -21.15
N SER A 466 15.89 40.91 -20.00
CA SER A 466 14.57 40.89 -19.36
C SER A 466 13.57 41.76 -20.14
N LEU A 467 12.28 41.37 -20.16
CA LEU A 467 11.22 42.16 -20.79
C LEU A 467 10.92 43.46 -20.03
N ALA A 468 11.14 43.48 -18.71
CA ALA A 468 11.07 44.69 -17.88
C ALA A 468 12.21 45.70 -18.12
N SER A 469 13.30 45.31 -18.80
CA SER A 469 14.39 46.24 -19.13
C SER A 469 14.06 47.08 -20.37
N PHE A 470 14.04 48.40 -20.20
CA PHE A 470 14.08 49.34 -21.32
C PHE A 470 15.32 49.05 -22.20
N PRO A 471 15.30 49.38 -23.50
CA PRO A 471 16.52 49.40 -24.29
C PRO A 471 17.54 50.33 -23.63
N ASP A 472 18.81 49.89 -23.56
CA ASP A 472 19.91 50.75 -23.11
C ASP A 472 19.83 52.11 -23.81
N ARG A 473 19.66 53.17 -23.02
CA ARG A 473 20.00 54.52 -23.45
C ARG A 473 21.50 54.52 -23.71
N SER A 474 21.88 54.34 -24.97
CA SER A 474 23.27 54.44 -25.40
C SER A 474 23.77 55.87 -25.14
N ASN A 475 24.47 56.07 -24.03
CA ASN A 475 25.09 57.34 -23.63
C ASN A 475 26.30 57.68 -24.51
N SER A 476 26.03 57.85 -25.80
CA SER A 476 26.92 58.42 -26.82
C SER A 476 26.06 58.78 -28.04
N ALA A 477 25.23 59.81 -27.91
CA ALA A 477 24.55 60.43 -29.04
C ALA A 477 25.55 61.31 -29.83
N ASP A 478 26.56 60.67 -30.41
CA ASP A 478 27.57 61.37 -31.22
C ASP A 478 27.05 61.59 -32.65
N ARG A 479 27.20 62.82 -33.15
CA ARG A 479 26.61 63.28 -34.41
C ARG A 479 27.62 63.19 -35.55
N GLY A 480 27.98 61.97 -35.96
CA GLY A 480 29.01 61.76 -36.98
C GLY A 480 28.81 60.53 -37.87
N THR A 481 29.02 60.72 -39.18
CA THR A 481 29.32 59.71 -40.20
C THR A 481 28.51 58.40 -40.26
N LEU A 482 27.55 58.37 -41.19
CA LEU A 482 26.97 57.15 -41.77
C LEU A 482 28.03 56.28 -42.48
N ARG A 483 28.77 55.44 -41.74
CA ARG A 483 29.55 54.30 -42.30
C ARG A 483 29.82 53.23 -41.23
N SER A 484 28.77 52.50 -40.84
CA SER A 484 28.83 51.39 -39.88
C SER A 484 29.62 50.19 -40.43
N SER A 485 30.93 50.16 -40.17
CA SER A 485 31.81 49.09 -40.66
C SER A 485 31.34 47.70 -40.21
N LEU A 486 31.54 46.69 -41.08
CA LEU A 486 31.28 45.27 -40.80
C LEU A 486 31.93 44.81 -39.49
N ARG A 487 33.09 45.39 -39.12
CA ARG A 487 33.81 45.12 -37.87
C ARG A 487 32.99 45.50 -36.62
N HIS A 488 32.18 46.56 -36.66
CA HIS A 488 31.32 46.94 -35.53
C HIS A 488 30.15 45.95 -35.37
N LEU A 489 29.52 45.54 -36.47
CA LEU A 489 28.48 44.51 -36.46
C LEU A 489 29.03 43.16 -35.96
N LEU A 490 30.20 42.73 -36.45
CA LEU A 490 30.87 41.50 -35.99
C LEU A 490 31.28 41.57 -34.51
N ARG A 491 31.76 42.71 -34.01
CA ARG A 491 32.03 42.92 -32.57
C ARG A 491 30.73 42.81 -31.75
N ARG A 492 29.64 43.45 -32.17
CA ARG A 492 28.34 43.42 -31.48
C ARG A 492 27.72 42.02 -31.49
N TRP A 493 27.80 41.30 -32.61
CA TRP A 493 27.40 39.89 -32.73
C TRP A 493 28.24 38.98 -31.82
N SER A 494 29.58 39.11 -31.85
CA SER A 494 30.48 38.35 -30.97
C SER A 494 30.20 38.61 -29.49
N TYR A 495 29.87 39.85 -29.11
CA TYR A 495 29.46 40.21 -27.76
C TYR A 495 28.11 39.56 -27.37
N GLN A 496 27.10 39.60 -28.25
CA GLN A 496 25.82 38.92 -28.04
C GLN A 496 25.99 37.39 -27.88
N GLN A 497 26.84 36.76 -28.69
CA GLN A 497 27.15 35.32 -28.55
C GLN A 497 27.87 35.01 -27.23
N LYS A 498 28.78 35.89 -26.76
CA LYS A 498 29.40 35.78 -25.44
C LYS A 498 28.38 35.90 -24.30
N LEU A 499 27.40 36.80 -24.40
CA LEU A 499 26.30 36.92 -23.42
C LEU A 499 25.42 35.67 -23.39
N VAL A 500 25.02 35.14 -24.55
CA VAL A 500 24.24 33.89 -24.65
C VAL A 500 25.02 32.71 -24.04
N GLY A 501 26.32 32.60 -24.34
CA GLY A 501 27.21 31.61 -23.73
C GLY A 501 27.33 31.76 -22.20
N ALA A 502 27.36 33.00 -21.68
CA ALA A 502 27.35 33.28 -20.26
C ALA A 502 26.02 32.85 -19.59
N PHE A 503 24.86 33.14 -20.21
CA PHE A 503 23.56 32.68 -19.70
C PHE A 503 23.47 31.15 -19.65
N TRP A 504 23.95 30.43 -20.66
CA TRP A 504 24.00 28.96 -20.61
C TRP A 504 24.97 28.41 -19.54
N LYS A 505 26.13 29.05 -19.36
CA LYS A 505 27.09 28.70 -18.31
C LYS A 505 26.52 28.92 -16.91
N ARG A 506 25.73 29.98 -16.70
CA ARG A 506 24.96 30.22 -15.48
C ARG A 506 23.84 29.19 -15.30
N TRP A 507 23.01 28.92 -16.32
CA TRP A 507 21.91 27.95 -16.26
C TRP A 507 22.38 26.55 -15.82
N LYS A 508 23.50 26.08 -16.38
CA LYS A 508 24.09 24.78 -16.03
C LYS A 508 24.64 24.72 -14.60
N ARG A 509 25.11 25.85 -14.04
CA ARG A 509 25.68 25.94 -12.68
C ARG A 509 24.65 26.23 -11.59
N GLU A 510 23.70 27.10 -11.88
CA GLU A 510 22.78 27.68 -10.89
C GLU A 510 21.41 26.98 -10.94
N TYR A 511 20.86 26.71 -12.13
CA TYR A 511 19.54 26.10 -12.25
C TYR A 511 19.59 24.57 -12.26
N VAL A 512 20.41 23.95 -13.12
CA VAL A 512 20.43 22.48 -13.27
C VAL A 512 20.82 21.77 -11.96
N VAL A 513 21.70 22.37 -11.14
CA VAL A 513 22.07 21.84 -9.81
C VAL A 513 20.87 21.75 -8.86
N THR A 514 19.92 22.69 -8.89
CA THR A 514 18.70 22.62 -8.05
C THR A 514 17.82 21.41 -8.38
N LEU A 515 17.89 20.90 -9.62
CA LEU A 515 17.16 19.71 -10.07
C LEU A 515 17.73 18.39 -9.51
N SER A 516 18.91 18.41 -8.87
CA SER A 516 19.50 17.23 -8.23
C SER A 516 18.73 16.77 -6.99
N SER A 517 18.01 17.68 -6.32
CA SER A 517 17.22 17.34 -5.14
C SER A 517 15.93 16.61 -5.54
N ARG A 518 15.85 15.31 -5.21
CA ARG A 518 14.61 14.54 -5.38
C ARG A 518 13.59 15.04 -4.35
N GLY A 519 12.58 15.78 -4.81
CA GLY A 519 11.47 16.25 -3.98
C GLY A 519 10.73 15.09 -3.29
N LYS A 520 10.13 15.37 -2.14
CA LYS A 520 9.32 14.42 -1.36
C LYS A 520 7.98 14.13 -2.01
#